data_AF-A0A1C7LTD9-F1
#
_entry.id   AF-A0A1C7LTD9-F1
#
_cell.length_a   1.000
_cell.length_b   1.000
_cell.length_c   1.000
_cell.angle_alpha   90.00
_cell.angle_beta   90.00
_cell.angle_gamma   90.00
#
_symmetry.space_group_name_H-M   'P 1'
#
loop_
_entity.id
_entity.type
_entity.pdbx_description
1 polymer ?
#
loop_
_entity_poly.entity_id
_entity_poly.type
_entity_poly.pdbx_seq_one_letter_code
_entity_poly.pdbx_strand_id
1 'polypeptide(L)'
;MIVGVIIGEFVPNVQNAFDTVRFHSVSVPIAIGLIVMMWPILTKVQYEALPHMLPTWTMLTHILISFVLNWLIGPFVMLGLAWATLPDLPTYRTGVIMPAESQLLRHPRRHQQHPADRPLLSFAIFFVNVIGGERAGSAIHVSYGNVAISVLIYLGIPLGAGLLTRAIMLRFTSHTFFYDRFLPIFSPLALLGLLYTILVMFAYQGHHILHNLGPVFRVFVPLILYFIIMWTSAFAFIWWCGKKRSRNSGSIASQPVATISYVFCIELQFE
;
A
#
# COMPACT_ATOMS: atom_id res chain seq x y z
N MET A 1 -5.25 -18.40 -5.04
CA MET A 1 -5.00 -18.61 -3.59
C MET A 1 -4.97 -20.10 -3.25
N ILE A 2 -6.07 -20.85 -3.40
CA ILE A 2 -6.13 -22.31 -3.11
C ILE A 2 -4.98 -23.07 -3.77
N VAL A 3 -4.77 -22.88 -5.07
CA VAL A 3 -3.68 -23.49 -5.82
C VAL A 3 -2.30 -23.18 -5.22
N GLY A 4 -2.05 -21.93 -4.82
CA GLY A 4 -0.79 -21.53 -4.20
C GLY A 4 -0.57 -22.23 -2.85
N VAL A 5 -1.61 -22.32 -2.02
CA VAL A 5 -1.54 -23.02 -0.72
C VAL A 5 -1.28 -24.51 -0.90
N ILE A 6 -1.95 -25.16 -1.85
CA ILE A 6 -1.73 -26.58 -2.19
C ILE A 6 -0.28 -26.79 -2.64
N ILE A 7 0.23 -25.95 -3.55
CA ILE A 7 1.62 -26.05 -4.02
C ILE A 7 2.60 -25.88 -2.84
N GLY A 8 2.35 -24.91 -1.95
CA GLY A 8 3.19 -24.64 -0.79
C GLY A 8 3.21 -25.76 0.27
N GLU A 9 2.13 -26.56 0.36
CA GLU A 9 2.02 -27.68 1.29
C GLU A 9 2.60 -28.98 0.72
N PHE A 10 2.28 -29.30 -0.55
CA PHE A 10 2.62 -30.59 -1.15
C PHE A 10 4.04 -30.64 -1.73
N VAL A 11 4.65 -29.49 -2.02
CA VAL A 11 6.03 -29.45 -2.53
C VAL A 11 6.97 -29.11 -1.37
N PRO A 12 7.73 -30.09 -0.84
CA PRO A 12 8.77 -29.81 0.14
C PRO A 12 9.87 -28.95 -0.49
N ASN A 13 10.50 -28.06 0.29
CA ASN A 13 11.56 -27.12 -0.14
C ASN A 13 11.14 -25.91 -1.00
N VAL A 14 9.85 -25.63 -1.16
CA VAL A 14 9.39 -24.38 -1.79
C VAL A 14 10.02 -23.16 -1.11
N GLN A 15 9.95 -23.07 0.22
CA GLN A 15 10.54 -21.98 0.99
C GLN A 15 12.06 -21.87 0.80
N ASN A 16 12.78 -23.00 0.82
CA ASN A 16 14.22 -23.02 0.57
C ASN A 16 14.57 -22.53 -0.84
N ALA A 17 13.76 -22.86 -1.86
CA ALA A 17 13.96 -22.37 -3.23
C ALA A 17 13.72 -20.84 -3.37
N PHE A 18 12.81 -20.26 -2.57
CA PHE A 18 12.64 -18.80 -2.51
C PHE A 18 13.73 -18.11 -1.69
N ASP A 19 14.31 -18.82 -0.71
CA ASP A 19 15.32 -18.30 0.20
C ASP A 19 16.73 -18.30 -0.40
N THR A 20 17.02 -19.23 -1.31
CA THR A 20 18.27 -19.26 -2.09
C THR A 20 18.33 -18.13 -3.12
N VAL A 21 17.19 -17.62 -3.58
CA VAL A 21 17.09 -16.54 -4.58
C VAL A 21 16.58 -15.24 -3.94
N ARG A 22 17.21 -14.82 -2.84
CA ARG A 22 16.93 -13.53 -2.18
C ARG A 22 17.89 -12.45 -2.66
N PHE A 23 17.36 -11.27 -3.00
CA PHE A 23 18.13 -10.09 -3.32
C PHE A 23 17.80 -8.98 -2.31
N HIS A 24 18.81 -8.46 -1.60
CA HIS A 24 18.70 -7.31 -0.69
C HIS A 24 17.53 -7.36 0.32
N SER A 25 17.17 -8.55 0.84
CA SER A 25 16.09 -8.85 1.82
C SER A 25 14.73 -9.30 1.27
N VAL A 26 14.54 -9.37 -0.05
CA VAL A 26 13.26 -9.79 -0.67
C VAL A 26 13.52 -10.91 -1.67
N SER A 27 12.58 -11.85 -1.80
CA SER A 27 12.69 -12.96 -2.75
C SER A 27 12.50 -12.46 -4.19
N VAL A 28 13.42 -12.82 -5.08
CA VAL A 28 13.42 -12.38 -6.48
C VAL A 28 12.13 -12.76 -7.21
N PRO A 29 11.52 -13.95 -7.01
CA PRO A 29 10.25 -14.26 -7.66
C PRO A 29 9.11 -13.32 -7.28
N ILE A 30 9.01 -12.93 -6.00
CA ILE A 30 7.99 -11.96 -5.55
C ILE A 30 8.30 -10.58 -6.16
N ALA A 31 9.57 -10.18 -6.16
CA ALA A 31 10.03 -8.94 -6.78
C ALA A 31 9.63 -8.85 -8.26
N ILE A 32 9.83 -9.93 -9.02
CA ILE A 32 9.45 -10.01 -10.44
C ILE A 32 7.93 -9.85 -10.58
N GLY A 33 7.14 -10.56 -9.77
CA GLY A 33 5.68 -10.44 -9.80
C GLY A 33 5.20 -9.01 -9.56
N LEU A 34 5.80 -8.34 -8.58
CA LEU A 34 5.52 -6.94 -8.25
C LEU A 34 5.91 -5.99 -9.39
N ILE A 35 7.10 -6.15 -9.99
CA ILE A 35 7.53 -5.33 -11.12
C ILE A 35 6.59 -5.52 -12.32
N VAL A 36 6.23 -6.77 -12.63
CA VAL A 36 5.36 -7.12 -13.77
C VAL A 36 3.95 -6.54 -13.59
N MET A 37 3.40 -6.51 -12.37
CA MET A 37 2.09 -5.91 -12.15
C MET A 37 2.13 -4.37 -12.14
N MET A 38 3.22 -3.76 -11.66
CA MET A 38 3.34 -2.29 -11.58
C MET A 38 3.64 -1.65 -12.94
N TRP A 39 4.39 -2.34 -13.82
CA TRP A 39 4.77 -1.81 -15.13
C TRP A 39 3.54 -1.34 -15.95
N PRO A 40 2.47 -2.14 -16.16
CA PRO A 40 1.29 -1.70 -16.92
C PRO A 40 0.54 -0.54 -16.30
N ILE A 41 0.51 -0.48 -14.97
CA ILE A 41 -0.13 0.61 -14.24
C ILE A 41 0.60 1.93 -14.54
N LEU A 42 1.94 1.93 -14.44
CA LEU A 42 2.77 3.11 -14.63
C LEU A 42 2.81 3.58 -16.09
N THR A 43 2.63 2.67 -17.05
CA THR A 43 2.48 3.04 -18.47
C THR A 43 1.18 3.82 -18.74
N LYS A 44 0.11 3.56 -17.97
CA LYS A 44 -1.19 4.26 -18.13
C LYS A 44 -1.20 5.69 -17.59
N VAL A 45 -0.26 6.04 -16.70
CA VAL A 45 -0.18 7.36 -16.07
C VAL A 45 0.16 8.45 -17.10
N GLN A 46 -0.63 9.52 -17.16
CA GLN A 46 -0.45 10.65 -18.07
C GLN A 46 0.49 11.71 -17.48
N TYR A 47 1.80 11.50 -17.62
CA TYR A 47 2.82 12.39 -17.05
C TYR A 47 2.79 13.82 -17.60
N GLU A 48 2.19 14.04 -18.77
CA GLU A 48 2.10 15.34 -19.44
C GLU A 48 1.04 16.26 -18.81
N ALA A 49 0.02 15.65 -18.19
CA ALA A 49 -1.05 16.37 -17.49
C ALA A 49 -0.62 16.82 -16.08
N LEU A 50 0.38 16.16 -15.50
CA LEU A 50 0.83 16.35 -14.12
C LEU A 50 1.30 17.78 -13.82
N PRO A 51 2.21 18.40 -14.61
CA PRO A 51 2.69 19.76 -14.35
C PRO A 51 1.60 20.82 -14.46
N HIS A 52 0.60 20.60 -15.31
CA HIS A 52 -0.49 21.54 -15.56
C HIS A 52 -1.53 21.58 -14.43
N MET A 53 -1.64 20.50 -13.63
CA MET A 53 -2.63 20.38 -12.54
C MET A 53 -2.11 20.84 -11.17
N LEU A 54 -0.79 20.83 -10.96
CA LEU A 54 -0.15 21.20 -9.69
C LEU A 54 -0.25 22.68 -9.25
N PRO A 55 -0.29 23.71 -10.13
CA PRO A 55 -0.23 25.11 -9.69
C PRO A 55 -1.53 25.64 -9.06
N THR A 56 -2.62 24.87 -9.09
CA THR A 56 -3.90 25.31 -8.51
C THR A 56 -3.96 25.00 -7.02
N TRP A 57 -3.90 26.03 -6.16
CA TRP A 57 -3.97 25.91 -4.69
C TRP A 57 -5.18 25.11 -4.17
N THR A 58 -6.32 25.19 -4.87
CA THR A 58 -7.50 24.38 -4.55
C THR A 58 -7.26 22.88 -4.73
N MET A 59 -6.55 22.48 -5.79
CA MET A 59 -6.21 21.07 -6.02
C MET A 59 -5.15 20.58 -5.03
N LEU A 60 -4.14 21.41 -4.72
CA LEU A 60 -3.13 21.07 -3.71
C LEU A 60 -3.78 20.82 -2.35
N THR A 61 -4.79 21.62 -1.99
CA THR A 61 -5.56 21.43 -0.76
C THR A 61 -6.27 20.07 -0.76
N HIS A 62 -6.83 19.62 -1.89
CA HIS A 62 -7.45 18.29 -1.97
C HIS A 62 -6.43 17.16 -1.90
N ILE A 63 -5.29 17.29 -2.59
CA ILE A 63 -4.20 16.31 -2.52
C ILE A 63 -3.71 16.19 -1.08
N LEU A 64 -3.53 17.32 -0.39
CA LEU A 64 -3.11 17.34 1.01
C LEU A 64 -4.17 16.74 1.94
N ILE A 65 -5.46 17.04 1.72
CA ILE A 65 -6.55 16.42 2.47
C ILE A 65 -6.56 14.90 2.23
N SER A 66 -6.49 14.42 0.98
CA SER A 66 -6.46 12.98 0.69
C SER A 66 -5.21 12.30 1.26
N PHE A 67 -4.05 12.95 1.21
CA PHE A 67 -2.83 12.46 1.83
C PHE A 67 -2.99 12.32 3.34
N VAL A 68 -3.55 13.33 4.01
CA VAL A 68 -3.82 13.26 5.46
C VAL A 68 -4.88 12.21 5.77
N LEU A 69 -5.97 12.11 5.01
CA LEU A 69 -7.00 11.11 5.24
C LEU A 69 -6.46 9.68 5.05
N ASN A 70 -5.73 9.42 3.97
CA ASN A 70 -5.21 8.08 3.69
C ASN A 70 -4.07 7.70 4.64
N TRP A 71 -3.07 8.59 4.76
CA TRP A 71 -1.82 8.29 5.45
C TRP A 71 -1.90 8.51 6.96
N LEU A 72 -2.80 9.37 7.43
CA LEU A 72 -3.09 9.54 8.85
C LEU A 72 -4.29 8.66 9.23
N ILE A 73 -5.50 8.98 8.76
CA ILE A 73 -6.73 8.36 9.28
C ILE A 73 -6.80 6.86 9.03
N GLY A 74 -6.36 6.39 7.86
CA GLY A 74 -6.32 4.96 7.53
C GLY A 74 -5.61 4.13 8.62
N PRO A 75 -4.33 4.43 8.93
CA PRO A 75 -3.60 3.79 10.02
C PRO A 75 -4.25 3.93 11.41
N PHE A 76 -4.83 5.08 11.77
CA PHE A 76 -5.50 5.25 13.07
C PHE A 76 -6.74 4.37 13.21
N VAL A 77 -7.57 4.30 12.16
CA VAL A 77 -8.77 3.46 12.14
C VAL A 77 -8.37 1.99 12.18
N MET A 78 -7.37 1.59 11.40
CA MET A 78 -6.85 0.23 11.40
C MET A 78 -6.29 -0.16 12.78
N LEU A 79 -5.57 0.74 13.47
CA LEU A 79 -5.10 0.49 14.83
C LEU A 79 -6.26 0.22 15.80
N GLY A 80 -7.25 1.11 15.81
CA GLY A 80 -8.41 0.98 16.70
C GLY A 80 -9.16 -0.34 16.47
N LEU A 81 -9.35 -0.72 15.21
CA LEU A 81 -9.99 -1.98 14.84
C LEU A 81 -9.15 -3.20 15.22
N ALA A 82 -7.84 -3.16 14.99
CA ALA A 82 -6.95 -4.27 15.34
C ALA A 82 -6.93 -4.53 16.86
N TRP A 83 -6.93 -3.48 17.69
CA TRP A 83 -7.05 -3.61 19.14
C TRP A 83 -8.41 -4.14 19.59
N ALA A 84 -9.49 -3.70 18.94
CA ALA A 84 -10.84 -4.16 19.27
C ALA A 84 -11.09 -5.63 18.89
N THR A 85 -10.48 -6.10 17.78
CA THR A 85 -10.78 -7.42 17.20
C THR A 85 -9.74 -8.49 17.55
N LEU A 86 -8.49 -8.12 17.85
CA LEU A 86 -7.41 -9.05 18.24
C LEU A 86 -6.76 -8.69 19.61
N PRO A 87 -7.53 -8.62 20.70
CA PRO A 87 -6.98 -8.33 22.03
C PRO A 87 -6.05 -9.44 22.54
N ASP A 88 -6.32 -10.69 22.18
CA ASP A 88 -5.61 -11.86 22.72
C ASP A 88 -4.40 -12.31 21.89
N LEU A 89 -4.20 -11.73 20.70
CA LEU A 89 -3.18 -12.13 19.72
C LEU A 89 -2.23 -10.95 19.38
N PRO A 90 -1.29 -10.60 20.28
CA PRO A 90 -0.43 -9.42 20.10
C PRO A 90 0.42 -9.49 18.83
N THR A 91 0.96 -10.66 18.47
CA THR A 91 1.80 -10.84 17.27
C THR A 91 1.06 -10.58 15.96
N TYR A 92 -0.21 -10.99 15.87
CA TYR A 92 -1.03 -10.78 14.66
C TYR A 92 -1.53 -9.33 14.59
N ARG A 93 -1.85 -8.73 15.74
CA ARG A 93 -2.21 -7.31 15.86
C ARG A 93 -1.08 -6.43 15.34
N THR A 94 0.15 -6.67 15.80
CA THR A 94 1.33 -5.96 15.31
C THR A 94 1.51 -6.19 13.82
N GLY A 95 1.25 -7.39 13.29
CA GLY A 95 1.32 -7.68 11.85
C GLY A 95 0.31 -6.91 10.98
N VAL A 96 -0.89 -6.60 11.50
CA VAL A 96 -1.91 -5.80 10.80
C VAL A 96 -1.62 -4.30 10.90
N ILE A 97 -0.99 -3.86 12.00
CA ILE A 97 -0.60 -2.46 12.22
C ILE A 97 0.72 -2.14 11.50
N MET A 98 1.62 -3.12 11.38
CA MET A 98 2.98 -2.98 10.85
C MET A 98 3.13 -2.49 9.41
N PRO A 99 2.19 -2.68 8.46
CA PRO A 99 2.34 -2.11 7.13
C PRO A 99 2.58 -0.60 7.18
N ALA A 100 2.04 0.08 8.20
CA ALA A 100 2.29 1.51 8.48
C ALA A 100 3.67 1.81 9.13
N GLU A 101 4.41 0.81 9.60
CA GLU A 101 5.54 0.95 10.55
C GLU A 101 6.85 0.26 10.09
N SER A 102 6.87 -0.37 8.92
CA SER A 102 7.58 -1.63 8.62
C SER A 102 9.12 -1.76 8.69
N GLN A 103 9.87 -1.04 9.54
CA GLN A 103 11.33 -1.28 9.68
C GLN A 103 11.91 -1.34 11.11
N LEU A 104 11.15 -1.01 12.16
CA LEU A 104 11.75 -0.84 13.50
C LEU A 104 11.66 -2.05 14.46
N LEU A 105 11.15 -3.22 14.09
CA LEU A 105 10.88 -4.28 15.09
C LEU A 105 11.52 -5.64 14.81
N ARG A 106 12.37 -5.77 13.78
CA ARG A 106 12.88 -7.08 13.35
C ARG A 106 14.34 -7.37 13.70
N HIS A 107 14.83 -6.91 14.86
CA HIS A 107 16.09 -7.40 15.40
C HIS A 107 16.01 -7.78 16.89
N PRO A 108 16.24 -9.06 17.23
CA PRO A 108 16.34 -9.50 18.61
C PRO A 108 17.82 -9.55 19.00
N ARG A 109 18.45 -8.42 19.39
CA ARG A 109 19.69 -8.48 20.19
C ARG A 109 20.13 -7.12 20.76
N ARG A 110 20.18 -7.13 22.09
CA ARG A 110 21.07 -6.43 23.03
C ARG A 110 20.64 -5.08 23.65
N HIS A 111 20.51 -5.20 24.97
CA HIS A 111 20.61 -4.25 26.06
C HIS A 111 21.41 -2.95 25.81
N GLN A 112 20.79 -1.85 26.27
CA GLN A 112 21.37 -0.78 27.09
C GLN A 112 22.09 0.38 26.39
N GLN A 113 21.37 1.48 26.05
CA GLN A 113 21.92 2.85 26.17
C GLN A 113 20.90 4.01 26.02
N HIS A 114 21.33 5.19 26.53
CA HIS A 114 20.63 6.38 27.04
C HIS A 114 19.79 7.26 26.06
N PRO A 115 18.88 8.13 26.56
CA PRO A 115 17.77 8.72 25.80
C PRO A 115 17.85 10.24 25.48
N ALA A 116 19.01 10.84 25.25
CA ALA A 116 19.12 12.31 25.16
C ALA A 116 19.03 12.95 23.76
N ASP A 117 19.12 12.19 22.67
CA ASP A 117 19.23 12.78 21.33
C ASP A 117 18.17 12.18 20.40
N ARG A 118 17.31 13.01 19.77
CA ARG A 118 16.77 12.94 18.38
C ARG A 118 15.31 13.50 18.27
N PRO A 119 15.09 14.70 17.67
CA PRO A 119 13.79 15.38 17.66
C PRO A 119 12.91 15.19 16.40
N LEU A 120 13.14 14.20 15.52
CA LEU A 120 12.43 14.10 14.22
C LEU A 120 11.73 12.75 13.95
N LEU A 121 11.55 11.89 14.96
CA LEU A 121 10.88 10.58 14.83
C LEU A 121 9.62 10.44 15.71
N SER A 122 8.93 11.55 15.94
CA SER A 122 8.02 11.73 17.08
C SER A 122 6.64 11.05 16.95
N PHE A 123 6.06 10.89 15.76
CA PHE A 123 4.66 10.45 15.65
C PHE A 123 4.44 8.95 15.89
N ALA A 124 5.35 8.09 15.43
CA ALA A 124 5.24 6.64 15.61
C ALA A 124 5.55 6.21 17.05
N ILE A 125 6.61 6.77 17.65
CA ILE A 125 7.01 6.46 19.04
C ILE A 125 5.98 7.03 20.04
N PHE A 126 5.38 8.20 19.76
CA PHE A 126 4.30 8.74 20.58
C PHE A 126 3.07 7.82 20.57
N PHE A 127 2.68 7.31 19.41
CA PHE A 127 1.48 6.46 19.29
C PHE A 127 1.64 5.10 19.98
N VAL A 128 2.80 4.45 19.81
CA VAL A 128 3.11 3.17 20.47
C VAL A 128 3.27 3.34 21.99
N ASN A 129 3.90 4.41 22.47
CA ASN A 129 4.05 4.62 23.92
C ASN A 129 2.79 5.15 24.61
N VAL A 130 1.93 5.91 23.94
CA VAL A 130 0.72 6.52 24.54
C VAL A 130 -0.48 5.55 24.55
N ILE A 131 -0.62 4.67 23.55
CA ILE A 131 -1.73 3.71 23.48
C ILE A 131 -1.28 2.28 23.85
N GLY A 132 -0.02 1.94 23.59
CA GLY A 132 0.51 0.58 23.73
C GLY A 132 0.96 0.16 25.13
N GLY A 133 0.77 1.01 26.16
CA GLY A 133 0.91 0.67 27.58
C GLY A 133 2.00 -0.37 27.87
N GLU A 134 3.23 0.12 28.03
CA GLU A 134 4.48 -0.57 28.45
C GLU A 134 5.60 -0.65 27.38
N ARG A 135 6.63 0.18 27.62
CA ARG A 135 8.05 -0.10 27.36
C ARG A 135 8.51 -0.27 25.91
N ALA A 136 8.03 0.57 24.98
CA ALA A 136 8.68 0.74 23.68
C ALA A 136 9.89 1.69 23.78
N GLY A 137 10.91 1.26 24.55
CA GLY A 137 12.20 1.91 24.65
C GLY A 137 13.21 1.28 23.70
N SER A 138 13.56 1.99 22.63
CA SER A 138 14.92 2.18 22.05
C SER A 138 14.84 2.55 20.57
N ALA A 139 15.29 3.77 20.26
CA ALA A 139 15.37 4.31 18.90
C ALA A 139 16.43 3.56 18.08
N ILE A 140 16.01 2.95 16.97
CA ILE A 140 16.85 2.15 16.08
C ILE A 140 17.48 3.04 15.01
N HIS A 141 18.80 2.89 14.83
CA HIS A 141 19.50 3.37 13.65
C HIS A 141 19.15 2.48 12.44
N VAL A 142 18.09 2.84 11.73
CA VAL A 142 17.78 2.25 10.43
C VAL A 142 18.84 2.75 9.44
N SER A 143 19.50 1.82 8.74
CA SER A 143 20.33 2.19 7.59
C SER A 143 19.42 2.66 6.46
N TYR A 144 19.12 3.96 6.45
CA TYR A 144 18.33 4.61 5.41
C TYR A 144 18.85 4.31 4.01
N GLY A 145 20.16 4.03 3.87
CA GLY A 145 20.78 3.66 2.60
C GLY A 145 20.24 2.36 2.00
N ASN A 146 20.13 1.28 2.79
CA ASN A 146 19.62 0.01 2.29
C ASN A 146 18.14 0.11 1.89
N VAL A 147 17.37 0.84 2.69
CA VAL A 147 15.96 1.10 2.44
C VAL A 147 15.78 1.91 1.17
N ALA A 148 16.55 2.99 1.00
CA ALA A 148 16.51 3.82 -0.19
C ALA A 148 16.87 3.01 -1.45
N ILE A 149 17.86 2.12 -1.39
CA ILE A 149 18.23 1.23 -2.50
C ILE A 149 17.09 0.26 -2.82
N SER A 150 16.47 -0.38 -1.83
CA SER A 150 15.33 -1.26 -2.05
C SER A 150 14.16 -0.51 -2.68
N VAL A 151 13.79 0.65 -2.15
CA VAL A 151 12.72 1.49 -2.73
C VAL A 151 13.08 1.92 -4.15
N LEU A 152 14.32 2.32 -4.42
CA LEU A 152 14.78 2.70 -5.74
C LEU A 152 14.68 1.54 -6.74
N ILE A 153 14.98 0.32 -6.33
CA ILE A 153 14.84 -0.88 -7.18
C ILE A 153 13.36 -1.19 -7.42
N TYR A 154 12.54 -1.24 -6.36
CA TYR A 154 11.14 -1.65 -6.44
C TYR A 154 10.22 -0.62 -7.08
N LEU A 155 10.50 0.67 -6.87
CA LEU A 155 9.71 1.77 -7.45
C LEU A 155 10.36 2.31 -8.72
N GLY A 156 11.68 2.49 -8.72
CA GLY A 156 12.40 3.12 -9.82
C GLY A 156 12.46 2.27 -11.08
N ILE A 157 12.65 0.94 -10.98
CA ILE A 157 12.68 0.07 -12.17
C ILE A 157 11.31 0.06 -12.87
N PRO A 158 10.17 -0.21 -12.20
CA PRO A 158 8.85 -0.14 -12.84
C PRO A 158 8.52 1.25 -13.39
N LEU A 159 8.91 2.32 -12.69
CA LEU A 159 8.68 3.70 -13.13
C LEU A 159 9.46 4.01 -14.40
N GLY A 160 10.77 3.72 -14.41
CA GLY A 160 11.62 3.91 -15.58
C GLY A 160 11.14 3.07 -16.76
N ALA A 161 10.76 1.82 -16.50
CA ALA A 161 10.21 0.93 -17.51
C ALA A 161 8.88 1.42 -18.12
N GLY A 162 7.95 1.90 -17.28
CA GLY A 162 6.68 2.46 -17.75
C GLY A 162 6.88 3.71 -18.60
N LEU A 163 7.76 4.61 -18.15
CA LEU A 163 8.15 5.82 -18.89
C LEU A 163 8.81 5.48 -20.22
N LEU A 164 9.77 4.54 -20.22
CA LEU A 164 10.44 4.07 -21.44
C LEU A 164 9.46 3.44 -22.42
N THR A 165 8.57 2.57 -21.94
CA THR A 165 7.54 1.92 -22.78
C THR A 165 6.65 2.97 -23.44
N ARG A 166 6.19 3.96 -22.66
CA ARG A 166 5.37 5.06 -23.16
C ARG A 166 6.14 5.91 -24.17
N ALA A 167 7.36 6.32 -23.85
CA ALA A 167 8.19 7.16 -24.71
C ALA A 167 8.53 6.47 -26.03
N ILE A 168 8.93 5.20 -25.99
CA ILE A 168 9.19 4.37 -27.18
C ILE A 168 7.91 4.27 -28.01
N MET A 169 6.78 3.93 -27.38
CA MET A 169 5.55 3.71 -28.15
C MET A 169 5.00 4.99 -28.77
N LEU A 170 5.08 6.13 -28.09
CA LEU A 170 4.71 7.43 -28.66
C LEU A 170 5.72 7.92 -29.72
N ARG A 171 6.99 7.51 -29.62
CA ARG A 171 8.03 7.88 -30.60
C ARG A 171 7.91 7.12 -31.91
N PHE A 172 7.53 5.83 -31.84
CA PHE A 172 7.42 4.93 -32.99
C PHE A 172 6.00 4.81 -33.52
N THR A 173 4.99 5.19 -32.75
CA THR A 173 3.58 4.97 -33.10
C THR A 173 2.69 6.15 -32.69
N SER A 174 1.67 6.43 -33.50
CA SER A 174 0.74 7.55 -33.27
C SER A 174 -0.02 7.42 -31.95
N HIS A 175 -0.38 8.56 -31.35
CA HIS A 175 -1.15 8.63 -30.10
C HIS A 175 -2.42 7.76 -30.12
N THR A 176 -3.14 7.71 -31.25
CA THR A 176 -4.37 6.91 -31.40
C THR A 176 -4.13 5.41 -31.19
N PHE A 177 -3.09 4.85 -31.80
CA PHE A 177 -2.78 3.43 -31.65
C PHE A 177 -2.37 3.05 -30.22
N PHE A 178 -1.69 3.95 -29.48
CA PHE A 178 -1.34 3.70 -28.09
C PHE A 178 -2.58 3.50 -27.23
N TYR A 179 -3.56 4.41 -27.33
CA TYR A 179 -4.78 4.34 -26.54
C TYR A 179 -5.76 3.25 -27.03
N ASP A 180 -5.92 3.09 -28.35
CA ASP A 180 -6.96 2.23 -28.91
C ASP A 180 -6.57 0.76 -28.99
N ARG A 181 -5.27 0.45 -29.15
CA ARG A 181 -4.80 -0.93 -29.37
C ARG A 181 -3.82 -1.42 -28.31
N PHE A 182 -2.86 -0.58 -27.92
CA PHE A 182 -1.80 -0.99 -26.99
C PHE A 182 -2.25 -1.02 -25.52
N LEU A 183 -2.94 0.00 -25.03
CA LEU A 183 -3.43 0.00 -23.64
C LEU A 183 -4.40 -1.15 -23.31
N PRO A 184 -5.41 -1.50 -24.14
CA PRO A 184 -6.34 -2.59 -23.80
C PRO A 184 -5.65 -3.95 -23.80
N ILE A 185 -4.67 -4.20 -24.69
CA ILE A 185 -3.93 -5.46 -24.71
C ILE A 185 -2.90 -5.56 -23.56
N PHE A 186 -2.38 -4.41 -23.10
CA PHE A 186 -1.41 -4.36 -22.02
C PHE A 186 -2.06 -4.39 -20.63
N SER A 187 -3.34 -4.01 -20.52
CA SER A 187 -4.11 -4.05 -19.27
C SER A 187 -4.19 -5.42 -18.59
N PRO A 188 -4.47 -6.55 -19.27
CA PRO A 188 -4.53 -7.86 -18.62
C PRO A 188 -3.19 -8.32 -18.04
N LEU A 189 -2.07 -7.76 -18.49
CA LEU A 189 -0.75 -8.09 -17.94
C LEU A 189 -0.64 -7.73 -16.45
N ALA A 190 -1.28 -6.63 -16.01
CA ALA A 190 -1.32 -6.27 -14.59
C ALA A 190 -2.07 -7.32 -13.76
N LEU A 191 -3.20 -7.81 -14.27
CA LEU A 191 -3.99 -8.84 -13.61
C LEU A 191 -3.22 -10.16 -13.53
N LEU A 192 -2.52 -10.54 -14.60
CA LEU A 192 -1.66 -11.72 -14.61
C LEU A 192 -0.50 -11.59 -13.61
N GLY A 193 0.14 -10.42 -13.54
CA GLY A 193 1.20 -10.14 -12.56
C GLY A 193 0.69 -10.19 -11.12
N LEU A 194 -0.50 -9.64 -10.87
CA LEU A 194 -1.17 -9.73 -9.56
C LEU A 194 -1.48 -11.19 -9.20
N LEU A 195 -2.09 -11.94 -10.12
CA LEU A 195 -2.42 -13.35 -9.91
C LEU A 195 -1.17 -14.19 -9.65
N TYR A 196 -0.09 -13.93 -10.39
CA TYR A 196 1.21 -14.55 -10.17
C TYR A 196 1.76 -14.24 -8.78
N THR A 197 1.77 -12.96 -8.38
CA THR A 197 2.25 -12.53 -7.06
C THR A 197 1.45 -13.17 -5.93
N ILE A 198 0.13 -13.23 -6.07
CA ILE A 198 -0.75 -13.94 -5.13
C ILE A 198 -0.35 -15.43 -5.07
N LEU A 199 -0.22 -16.11 -6.21
CA LEU A 199 0.14 -17.53 -6.23
C LEU A 199 1.47 -17.77 -5.51
N VAL A 200 2.50 -16.99 -5.83
CA VAL A 200 3.84 -17.11 -5.24
C VAL A 200 3.81 -16.80 -3.74
N MET A 201 3.12 -15.74 -3.32
CA MET A 201 3.05 -15.37 -1.90
C MET A 201 2.33 -16.45 -1.08
N PHE A 202 1.24 -17.02 -1.60
CA PHE A 202 0.51 -18.11 -0.95
C PHE A 202 1.28 -19.43 -0.97
N ALA A 203 2.09 -19.70 -2.00
CA ALA A 203 2.99 -20.85 -2.00
C ALA A 203 4.11 -20.69 -0.97
N TYR A 204 4.65 -19.49 -0.81
CA TYR A 204 5.69 -19.20 0.17
C TYR A 204 5.21 -19.37 1.62
N GLN A 205 3.99 -18.92 1.92
CA GLN A 205 3.43 -18.94 3.28
C GLN A 205 2.42 -20.09 3.52
N GLY A 206 2.17 -20.95 2.54
CA GLY A 206 1.09 -21.93 2.54
C GLY A 206 1.08 -22.82 3.80
N HIS A 207 2.24 -23.35 4.17
CA HIS A 207 2.39 -24.22 5.35
C HIS A 207 2.03 -23.49 6.66
N HIS A 208 2.43 -22.23 6.81
CA HIS A 208 2.08 -21.41 7.98
C HIS A 208 0.60 -21.04 8.02
N ILE A 209 -0.02 -20.83 6.87
CA ILE A 209 -1.43 -20.46 6.75
C ILE A 209 -2.33 -21.64 7.15
N LEU A 210 -2.01 -22.87 6.71
CA LEU A 210 -2.79 -24.07 7.01
C LEU A 210 -2.72 -24.48 8.49
N HIS A 211 -1.55 -24.34 9.13
CA HIS A 211 -1.40 -24.68 10.55
C HIS A 211 -1.94 -23.60 11.50
N ASN A 212 -2.19 -22.37 11.00
CA ASN A 212 -2.68 -21.24 11.81
C ASN A 212 -3.99 -20.65 11.25
N LEU A 213 -4.91 -21.50 10.77
CA LEU A 213 -6.17 -21.03 10.18
C LEU A 213 -6.99 -20.18 11.16
N GLY A 214 -7.07 -20.56 12.44
CA GLY A 214 -7.84 -19.82 13.45
C GLY A 214 -7.45 -18.33 13.55
N PRO A 215 -6.17 -18.02 13.84
CA PRO A 215 -5.68 -16.64 13.83
C PRO A 215 -5.80 -15.93 12.47
N VAL A 216 -5.54 -16.62 11.35
CA VAL A 216 -5.66 -16.03 10.00
C VAL A 216 -7.09 -15.56 9.73
N PHE A 217 -8.10 -16.36 10.11
CA PHE A 217 -9.50 -15.95 9.97
C PHE A 217 -9.85 -14.71 10.79
N ARG A 218 -9.27 -14.58 11.99
CA ARG A 218 -9.46 -13.39 12.84
C ARG A 218 -8.83 -12.13 12.26
N VAL A 219 -7.76 -12.26 11.46
CA VAL A 219 -7.14 -11.13 10.75
C VAL A 219 -8.03 -10.56 9.64
N PHE A 220 -8.90 -11.38 9.02
CA PHE A 220 -9.88 -10.86 8.05
C PHE A 220 -10.93 -9.95 8.68
N VAL A 221 -11.23 -10.10 9.98
CA VAL A 221 -12.25 -9.32 10.67
C VAL A 221 -11.95 -7.81 10.66
N PRO A 222 -10.79 -7.32 11.13
CA PRO A 222 -10.47 -5.89 11.07
C PRO A 222 -10.37 -5.39 9.62
N LEU A 223 -9.90 -6.21 8.67
CA LEU A 223 -9.85 -5.84 7.25
C LEU A 223 -11.25 -5.57 6.67
N ILE A 224 -12.20 -6.47 6.94
CA ILE A 224 -13.59 -6.32 6.49
C ILE A 224 -14.25 -5.12 7.18
N LEU A 225 -14.04 -4.96 8.49
CA LEU A 225 -14.57 -3.81 9.23
C LEU A 225 -13.99 -2.49 8.73
N TYR A 226 -12.67 -2.44 8.50
CA TYR A 226 -11.99 -1.28 7.93
C TYR A 226 -12.62 -0.91 6.58
N PHE A 227 -12.77 -1.89 5.69
CA PHE A 227 -13.40 -1.69 4.39
C PHE A 227 -14.83 -1.14 4.53
N ILE A 228 -15.67 -1.73 5.38
CA ILE A 228 -17.05 -1.27 5.60
C ILE A 228 -17.08 0.17 6.14
N ILE A 229 -16.22 0.48 7.11
CA ILE A 229 -16.15 1.82 7.73
C ILE A 229 -15.70 2.84 6.70
N MET A 230 -14.59 2.58 6.00
CA MET A 230 -14.05 3.49 4.99
C MET A 230 -15.06 3.72 3.86
N TRP A 231 -15.65 2.65 3.34
CA TRP A 231 -16.68 2.71 2.31
C TRP A 231 -17.89 3.53 2.75
N THR A 232 -18.46 3.24 3.93
CA THR A 232 -19.62 3.98 4.47
C THR A 232 -19.27 5.45 4.75
N SER A 233 -18.07 5.73 5.27
CA SER A 233 -17.60 7.09 5.54
C SER A 233 -17.48 7.92 4.26
N ALA A 234 -17.03 7.32 3.16
CA ALA A 234 -16.97 7.98 1.85
C ALA A 234 -18.35 8.40 1.37
N PHE A 235 -19.35 7.50 1.42
CA PHE A 235 -20.74 7.84 1.05
C PHE A 235 -21.33 8.91 1.98
N ALA A 236 -21.10 8.79 3.29
CA ALA A 236 -21.59 9.75 4.26
C ALA A 236 -20.98 11.15 4.03
N PHE A 237 -19.69 11.22 3.71
CA PHE A 237 -19.00 12.47 3.40
C PHE A 237 -19.54 13.13 2.13
N ILE A 238 -19.77 12.34 1.08
CA ILE A 238 -20.38 12.82 -0.18
C ILE A 238 -21.78 13.36 0.10
N TRP A 239 -22.60 12.62 0.83
CA TRP A 239 -23.96 13.01 1.19
C TRP A 239 -23.99 14.30 2.02
N TRP A 240 -23.10 14.42 3.02
CA TRP A 240 -22.98 15.60 3.87
C TRP A 240 -22.55 16.85 3.08
N CYS A 241 -21.56 16.71 2.20
CA CYS A 241 -21.12 17.77 1.30
C CYS A 241 -22.22 18.17 0.30
N GLY A 242 -22.98 17.21 -0.23
CA GLY A 242 -24.12 17.46 -1.11
C GLY A 242 -25.23 18.26 -0.42
N LYS A 243 -25.55 17.95 0.85
CA LYS A 243 -26.57 18.65 1.63
C LYS A 243 -26.19 20.10 1.97
N LYS A 244 -24.91 20.36 2.28
CA LYS A 244 -24.41 21.73 2.49
C LYS A 244 -24.42 22.59 1.22
N ARG A 245 -24.27 21.97 0.04
CA ARG A 245 -24.27 22.67 -1.26
C ARG A 245 -25.67 23.11 -1.70
N SER A 246 -26.70 22.30 -1.45
CA SER A 246 -28.11 22.63 -1.75
C SER A 246 -28.60 23.89 -1.00
N ARG A 247 -27.96 24.25 0.12
CA ARG A 247 -28.26 25.47 0.89
C ARG A 247 -27.54 26.73 0.40
N ASN A 248 -26.50 26.60 -0.44
CA ASN A 248 -25.68 27.69 -0.97
C ASN A 248 -25.72 27.74 -2.51
N SER A 249 -26.94 27.65 -3.07
CA SER A 249 -27.17 27.73 -4.52
C SER A 249 -26.98 29.17 -5.00
N GLY A 250 -25.75 29.50 -5.40
CA GLY A 250 -25.42 30.83 -5.94
C GLY A 250 -24.01 31.02 -6.50
N SER A 251 -23.10 30.04 -6.44
CA SER A 251 -21.81 30.19 -7.11
C SER A 251 -21.24 28.89 -7.70
N ILE A 252 -20.89 29.03 -8.96
CA ILE A 252 -20.27 28.09 -9.88
C ILE A 252 -18.94 27.62 -9.30
N ALA A 253 -18.90 26.36 -8.84
CA ALA A 253 -17.64 25.63 -8.66
C ALA A 253 -17.98 24.13 -8.56
N SER A 254 -18.34 23.53 -9.69
CA SER A 254 -18.75 22.13 -9.85
C SER A 254 -17.60 21.11 -9.76
N GLN A 255 -16.36 21.54 -9.48
CA GLN A 255 -15.19 20.67 -9.61
C GLN A 255 -14.63 20.03 -8.32
N PRO A 256 -14.63 20.65 -7.12
CA PRO A 256 -13.79 20.15 -6.03
C PRO A 256 -14.30 18.84 -5.37
N VAL A 257 -15.61 18.65 -5.26
CA VAL A 257 -16.20 17.52 -4.52
C VAL A 257 -16.21 16.24 -5.34
N ALA A 258 -16.44 16.34 -6.66
CA ALA A 258 -16.33 15.20 -7.55
C ALA A 258 -14.88 14.67 -7.54
N THR A 259 -13.88 15.55 -7.58
CA THR A 259 -12.46 15.16 -7.54
C THR A 259 -12.08 14.43 -6.24
N ILE A 260 -12.57 14.86 -5.08
CA ILE A 260 -12.29 14.14 -3.81
C ILE A 260 -12.94 12.75 -3.82
N SER A 261 -14.18 12.62 -4.32
CA SER A 261 -14.83 11.32 -4.50
C SER A 261 -14.09 10.43 -5.51
N TYR A 262 -13.62 10.99 -6.62
CA TYR A 262 -12.82 10.24 -7.61
C TYR A 262 -11.48 9.82 -7.04
N VAL A 263 -10.81 10.66 -6.24
CA VAL A 263 -9.54 10.30 -5.58
C VAL A 263 -9.76 9.18 -4.56
N PHE A 264 -10.81 9.25 -3.75
CA PHE A 264 -11.13 8.20 -2.78
C PHE A 264 -11.56 6.88 -3.47
N CYS A 265 -12.29 6.97 -4.58
CA CYS A 265 -12.70 5.82 -5.39
C CYS A 265 -11.52 5.20 -6.17
N ILE A 266 -10.55 6.03 -6.62
CA ILE A 266 -9.32 5.57 -7.25
C ILE A 266 -8.39 4.90 -6.23
N GLU A 267 -8.22 5.47 -5.05
CA GLU A 267 -7.43 4.86 -3.95
C GLU A 267 -8.00 3.48 -3.55
N LEU A 268 -9.33 3.37 -3.43
CA LEU A 268 -10.03 2.08 -3.20
C LEU A 268 -9.85 1.06 -4.33
N GLN A 269 -9.40 1.47 -5.51
CA GLN A 269 -9.14 0.60 -6.66
C GLN A 269 -7.66 0.21 -6.78
N PHE A 270 -6.80 0.82 -5.96
CA PHE A 270 -5.35 0.60 -5.89
C PHE A 270 -4.89 -0.17 -4.64
N GLU A 271 -5.73 -0.28 -3.61
CA GLU A 271 -5.59 -1.23 -2.48
C GLU A 271 -6.25 -2.58 -2.77
#